data_AF-A0AAX2CI85-F1
#
_entry.id   AF-A0AAX2CI85-F1
#
_cell.length_a   1.000
_cell.length_b   1.000
_cell.length_c   1.000
_cell.angle_alpha   90.00
_cell.angle_beta   90.00
_cell.angle_gamma   90.00
#
_symmetry.space_group_name_H-M   'P 1'
#
loop_
_entity.id
_entity.type
_entity.pdbx_description
1 polymer ?
#
loop_
_entity_poly.entity_id
_entity_poly.type
_entity_poly.pdbx_seq_one_letter_code
_entity_poly.pdbx_strand_id
1 'polypeptide(L)' 'MDANVITNTQITKQLNEWYQVMRAQHVLKARQLKKEIDTNLYQIEENPDSFIYYSLLDFRYNMLIVI' A
#
# COMPACT_ATOMS: atom_id res chain seq x y z
N MET A 1 16.13 19.29 -1.97
CA MET A 1 15.18 18.26 -1.47
C MET A 1 15.41 17.03 -2.33
N ASP A 2 15.88 15.94 -1.73
CA ASP A 2 16.25 14.73 -2.45
C ASP A 2 15.01 14.01 -2.98
N ALA A 3 15.03 13.65 -4.27
CA ALA A 3 13.91 12.97 -4.94
C ALA A 3 13.47 11.69 -4.20
N ASN A 4 14.41 11.01 -3.55
CA ASN A 4 14.16 9.79 -2.78
C ASN A 4 13.27 10.02 -1.53
N VAL A 5 13.39 11.19 -0.88
CA VAL A 5 12.57 11.53 0.30
C VAL A 5 11.11 11.82 -0.11
N ILE A 6 10.92 12.44 -1.27
CA ILE A 6 9.58 12.75 -1.82
C ILE A 6 8.87 11.46 -2.26
N THR A 7 9.59 10.53 -2.91
CA THR A 7 9.03 9.24 -3.34
C THR A 7 8.65 8.36 -2.15
N ASN A 8 9.49 8.30 -1.10
CA ASN A 8 9.17 7.54 0.11
C ASN A 8 7.91 8.08 0.82
N THR A 9 7.77 9.41 0.95
CA THR A 9 6.58 9.99 1.58
C THR A 9 5.30 9.75 0.78
N GLN A 10 5.38 9.74 -0.54
CA GLN A 10 4.26 9.42 -1.43
C GLN A 10 3.79 7.98 -1.24
N ILE A 11 4.71 7.01 -1.26
CA ILE A 11 4.42 5.58 -1.11
C ILE A 11 3.81 5.31 0.27
N THR A 12 4.41 5.82 1.34
CA THR A 12 3.87 5.64 2.70
C THR A 12 2.45 6.19 2.82
N LYS A 13 2.15 7.33 2.16
CA LYS A 13 0.80 7.91 2.15
C LYS A 13 -0.21 7.00 1.44
N GLN A 14 0.15 6.42 0.29
CA GLN A 14 -0.72 5.49 -0.44
C GLN A 14 -0.99 4.21 0.38
N LEU A 15 0.04 3.64 1.00
CA LEU A 15 -0.09 2.47 1.88
C LEU A 15 -1.00 2.78 3.08
N ASN A 16 -0.86 3.95 3.70
CA ASN A 16 -1.72 4.36 4.81
C ASN A 16 -3.17 4.59 4.36
N GLU A 17 -3.42 5.19 3.19
CA GLU A 17 -4.78 5.31 2.66
C GLU A 17 -5.41 3.92 2.43
N TRP A 18 -4.66 3.01 1.83
CA TRP A 18 -5.11 1.64 1.63
C TRP A 18 -5.48 0.95 2.95
N TYR A 19 -4.66 1.14 3.99
CA TYR A 19 -4.96 0.66 5.34
C TYR A 19 -6.27 1.22 5.90
N GLN A 20 -6.52 2.53 5.80
CA GLN A 20 -7.77 3.12 6.28
C GLN A 20 -9.00 2.59 5.54
N VAL A 21 -8.90 2.43 4.23
CA VAL A 21 -9.98 1.88 3.39
C VAL A 21 -10.27 0.41 3.74
N MET A 22 -9.24 -0.40 4.02
CA MET A 22 -9.42 -1.76 4.52
C MET A 22 -10.09 -1.80 5.90
N ARG A 23 -9.71 -0.90 6.82
CA ARG A 23 -10.36 -0.79 8.14
C ARG A 23 -11.83 -0.41 8.04
N ALA A 24 -12.18 0.45 7.08
CA ALA A 24 -13.56 0.82 6.79
C ALA A 24 -14.35 -0.29 6.07
N GLN A 25 -13.72 -1.42 5.72
CA GLN A 25 -14.31 -2.53 4.96
C GLN A 25 -14.81 -2.13 3.57
N HIS A 26 -14.24 -1.09 2.97
CA HIS A 26 -14.58 -0.63 1.63
C HIS A 26 -13.86 -1.49 0.58
N VAL A 27 -14.30 -2.74 0.39
CA VAL A 27 -13.60 -3.76 -0.43
C VAL A 27 -13.31 -3.30 -1.86
N LEU A 28 -14.28 -2.65 -2.52
CA LEU A 28 -14.11 -2.16 -3.89
C LEU A 28 -13.01 -1.10 -3.99
N LYS A 29 -13.00 -0.13 -3.06
CA LYS A 29 -11.97 0.92 -3.02
C LYS A 29 -10.61 0.32 -2.62
N ALA A 30 -10.58 -0.65 -1.70
CA ALA A 30 -9.35 -1.34 -1.31
C ALA A 30 -8.73 -2.08 -2.51
N ARG A 31 -9.55 -2.70 -3.35
CA ARG A 31 -9.10 -3.38 -4.59
C ARG A 31 -8.55 -2.39 -5.61
N GLN A 32 -9.16 -1.23 -5.77
CA GLN A 32 -8.69 -0.17 -6.67
C GLN A 32 -7.32 0.34 -6.23
N LEU A 33 -7.19 0.71 -4.95
CA LEU A 33 -5.94 1.19 -4.38
C LEU A 33 -4.83 0.14 -4.47
N LYS A 34 -5.13 -1.14 -4.24
CA LYS A 34 -4.15 -2.21 -4.42
C LYS A 34 -3.57 -2.22 -5.85
N LYS A 35 -4.41 -2.12 -6.88
CA LYS A 35 -3.92 -2.07 -8.28
C LYS A 35 -3.00 -0.88 -8.53
N GLU A 36 -3.34 0.29 -8.00
CA GLU A 36 -2.51 1.49 -8.13
C GLU A 36 -1.15 1.34 -7.43
N ILE A 37 -1.14 0.76 -6.22
CA ILE A 37 0.07 0.50 -5.43
C ILE A 37 0.95 -0.56 -6.13
N ASP A 38 0.35 -1.65 -6.60
CA ASP A 38 1.05 -2.73 -7.32
C ASP A 38 1.71 -2.22 -8.62
N THR A 39 1.21 -1.12 -9.20
CA THR A 39 1.81 -0.48 -10.39
C THR A 39 3.17 0.16 -10.07
N ASN A 40 3.41 0.53 -8.81
CA ASN A 40 4.65 1.15 -8.33
C ASN A 40 5.49 0.18 -7.47
N LEU A 41 5.25 -1.14 -7.56
CA LEU A 41 5.87 -2.14 -6.69
C LEU A 41 7.40 -2.09 -6.70
N TYR A 42 8.01 -1.83 -7.87
CA TYR A 42 9.46 -1.67 -8.00
C TYR A 42 10.03 -0.62 -7.04
N GLN A 43 9.36 0.53 -6.89
CA GLN A 43 9.80 1.60 -5.99
C GLN A 43 9.59 1.24 -4.51
N ILE A 44 8.62 0.36 -4.23
CA ILE A 44 8.37 -0.16 -2.89
C ILE A 44 9.47 -1.16 -2.51
N GLU A 45 9.90 -2.01 -3.45
CA GLU A 45 10.97 -2.99 -3.25
C GLU A 45 12.34 -2.36 -3.03
N GLU A 46 12.60 -1.16 -3.57
CA GLU A 46 13.82 -0.39 -3.33
C GLU A 46 13.97 0.08 -1.87
N ASN A 47 12.88 0.14 -1.11
CA ASN A 47 12.88 0.54 0.30
C ASN A 47 12.39 -0.61 1.21
N PRO A 48 13.28 -1.20 2.02
CA PRO A 48 12.93 -2.32 2.89
C PRO A 48 11.74 -2.05 3.83
N ASP A 49 11.64 -0.84 4.39
CA ASP A 49 10.57 -0.48 5.32
C ASP A 49 9.21 -0.39 4.61
N SER A 50 9.20 0.22 3.42
CA SER A 50 8.00 0.30 2.57
C SER A 50 7.56 -1.08 2.09
N PHE A 51 8.50 -1.95 1.74
CA PHE A 51 8.23 -3.32 1.32
C PHE A 51 7.64 -4.18 2.44
N ILE A 52 8.18 -4.08 3.65
CA ILE A 52 7.62 -4.74 4.84
C ILE A 52 6.20 -4.23 5.09
N TYR A 53 5.98 -2.91 5.05
CA TYR A 53 4.67 -2.34 5.30
C TYR A 53 3.64 -2.79 4.26
N TYR A 54 4.00 -2.77 2.98
CA TYR A 54 3.18 -3.30 1.90
C TYR A 54 2.81 -4.78 2.11
N SER A 55 3.79 -5.63 2.44
CA SER A 55 3.57 -7.08 2.64
C SER A 55 2.57 -7.37 3.76
N LEU A 56 2.63 -6.62 4.87
CA LEU A 56 1.68 -6.74 5.97
C LEU A 56 0.26 -6.32 5.56
N LEU A 57 0.15 -5.26 4.76
CA LEU A 57 -1.14 -4.79 4.26
C LEU A 57 -1.74 -5.74 3.24
N ASP A 58 -0.92 -6.36 2.38
CA ASP A 58 -1.38 -7.38 1.43
C ASP A 58 -1.96 -8.59 2.14
N PHE A 59 -1.28 -9.07 3.18
CA PHE A 59 -1.81 -10.12 4.05
C PHE A 59 -3.18 -9.73 4.65
N ARG A 60 -3.31 -8.50 5.17
CA ARG A 60 -4.59 -7.99 5.70
C ARG A 60 -5.68 -7.87 4.64
N TYR A 61 -5.33 -7.48 3.42
CA TYR A 61 -6.25 -7.40 2.29
C TYR A 61 -6.77 -8.78 1.89
N ASN A 62 -5.88 -9.78 1.83
CA ASN A 62 -6.27 -11.16 1.57
C ASN A 62 -7.29 -11.66 2.60
N MET A 63 -7.13 -11.31 3.88
CA MET A 63 -8.16 -11.59 4.90
C MET A 63 -9.47 -10.84 4.68
N LEU A 64 -9.44 -9.63 4.11
CA LEU A 64 -10.64 -8.83 3.86
C LEU A 64 -11.49 -9.40 2.71
N ILE A 65 -10.86 -9.98 1.68
CA ILE A 65 -11.57 -10.50 0.50
C ILE A 65 -12.00 -11.97 0.63
N VAL A 66 -11.46 -12.69 1.62
CA VAL A 66 -11.75 -14.12 1.87
C VAL A 66 -12.95 -14.30 2.82
N ILE A 67 -13.52 -13.22 3.36
CA ILE A 67 -14.74 -13.23 4.19
C ILE A 67 -15.93 -12.75 3.37
#